data_AF-A0A830EJW5-F1
#
_entry.id   AF-A0A830EJW5-F1
#
_cell.length_a   1.000
_cell.length_b   1.000
_cell.length_c   1.000
_cell.angle_alpha   90.00
_cell.angle_beta   90.00
_cell.angle_gamma   90.00
#
_symmetry.space_group_name_H-M   'P 1'
#
loop_
_entity.id
_entity.type
_entity.pdbx_description
1 polymer ?
#
loop_
_entity_poly.entity_id
_entity_poly.type
_entity_poly.pdbx_seq_one_letter_code
_entity_poly.pdbx_strand_id
1 'polypeptide(L)'
;MNLSDEIANELQGSGFLEEVKADRLPDSTILTEAALDKYEKRHGSLNPDVIDQQADQVLERLLELEQEIYTEREQRVYREALVVFLQQKYDTGQISLQSFKTGSTGGGHFTEYPRLQDLFTELEEIYESTDDFEEAFTEILPLLYPAMDAISVSAQQSRRKRAGSSLRSHVENLLEKAGYTIESLQNAGNGYLYQLYREETGQEAPVYISYLTTLRDRFRQSLTDGSINDDDVPRFIVTGAGNSIFTSSRRSNVTDQKVTEIANEGFTLVVFNAVKQNQHSGKESVISYTELFQNRLPSLMKDQ
;
A
#
# COMPACT_ATOMS: atom_id res chain seq x y z
N MET A 1 3.44 29.48 -12.46
CA MET A 1 3.69 28.03 -12.58
C MET A 1 3.58 27.68 -14.06
N ASN A 2 4.12 26.54 -14.51
CA ASN A 2 3.75 26.04 -15.84
C ASN A 2 2.33 25.45 -15.76
N LEU A 3 1.54 25.51 -16.83
CA LEU A 3 0.18 24.96 -16.91
C LEU A 3 0.12 23.49 -16.42
N SER A 4 1.16 22.72 -16.72
CA SER A 4 1.33 21.35 -16.23
C SER A 4 1.35 21.24 -14.69
N ASP A 5 1.98 22.18 -14.00
CA ASP A 5 2.06 22.18 -12.53
C ASP A 5 0.71 22.55 -11.91
N GLU A 6 -0.02 23.47 -12.54
CA GLU A 6 -1.33 23.93 -12.06
C GLU A 6 -2.37 22.80 -12.19
N ILE A 7 -2.40 22.09 -13.32
CA ILE A 7 -3.22 20.88 -13.53
C ILE A 7 -2.85 19.79 -12.52
N ALA A 8 -1.55 19.56 -12.29
CA ALA A 8 -1.10 18.55 -11.33
C ALA A 8 -1.55 18.89 -9.89
N ASN A 9 -1.49 20.16 -9.50
CA ASN A 9 -1.93 20.61 -8.17
C ASN A 9 -3.45 20.45 -7.96
N GLU A 10 -4.26 20.67 -8.99
CA GLU A 10 -5.71 20.46 -8.94
C GLU A 10 -6.08 18.97 -8.85
N LEU A 11 -5.28 18.08 -9.46
CA LEU A 11 -5.53 16.64 -9.45
C LEU A 11 -4.97 15.94 -8.20
N GLN A 12 -3.79 16.30 -7.73
CA GLN A 12 -3.02 15.57 -6.70
C GLN A 12 -3.18 16.16 -5.29
N GLY A 13 -2.57 15.50 -4.29
CA GLY A 13 -2.62 15.97 -2.90
C GLY A 13 -4.03 15.93 -2.34
N SER A 14 -4.53 17.08 -1.89
CA SER A 14 -5.92 17.29 -1.46
C SER A 14 -6.87 17.69 -2.60
N GLY A 15 -6.43 17.56 -3.86
CA GLY A 15 -7.20 17.87 -5.05
C GLY A 15 -8.19 16.76 -5.44
N PHE A 16 -8.66 16.81 -6.69
CA PHE A 16 -9.78 16.02 -7.19
C PHE A 16 -9.61 14.50 -7.00
N LEU A 17 -8.39 13.96 -7.13
CA LEU A 17 -8.19 12.52 -6.93
C LEU A 17 -8.44 12.08 -5.49
N GLU A 18 -8.28 12.95 -4.49
CA GLU A 18 -8.64 12.65 -3.10
C GLU A 18 -10.15 12.49 -2.94
N GLU A 19 -10.94 13.36 -3.56
CA GLU A 19 -12.41 13.23 -3.59
C GLU A 19 -12.83 11.91 -4.22
N VAL A 20 -12.25 11.58 -5.40
CA VAL A 20 -12.57 10.33 -6.10
C VAL A 20 -12.14 9.10 -5.29
N LYS A 21 -11.02 9.18 -4.56
CA LYS A 21 -10.54 8.10 -3.68
C LYS A 21 -11.47 7.89 -2.50
N ALA A 22 -11.93 8.94 -1.84
CA ALA A 22 -12.72 8.86 -0.61
C ALA A 22 -13.94 7.93 -0.75
N ASP A 23 -14.60 7.95 -1.91
CA ASP A 23 -15.80 7.14 -2.15
C ASP A 23 -15.52 5.74 -2.72
N ARG A 24 -14.31 5.49 -3.24
CA ARG A 24 -14.06 4.35 -4.15
C ARG A 24 -12.87 3.48 -3.77
N LEU A 25 -11.94 4.02 -3.00
CA LEU A 25 -10.75 3.32 -2.54
C LEU A 25 -10.73 3.30 -1.01
N PRO A 26 -11.17 2.19 -0.39
CA PRO A 26 -11.14 2.10 1.06
C PRO A 26 -9.68 2.06 1.54
N ASP A 27 -9.51 2.28 2.85
CA ASP A 27 -8.22 2.16 3.49
C ASP A 27 -7.67 0.72 3.43
N SER A 28 -6.38 0.56 3.78
CA SER A 28 -5.73 -0.75 3.73
C SER A 28 -6.34 -1.75 4.70
N THR A 29 -6.87 -1.32 5.84
CA THR A 29 -7.48 -2.20 6.84
C THR A 29 -8.69 -2.92 6.24
N ILE A 30 -9.61 -2.17 5.62
CA ILE A 30 -10.79 -2.73 4.94
C ILE A 30 -10.38 -3.68 3.80
N LEU A 31 -9.31 -3.35 3.05
CA LEU A 31 -8.80 -4.24 2.00
C LEU A 31 -8.25 -5.55 2.56
N THR A 32 -7.50 -5.49 3.66
CA THR A 32 -6.94 -6.68 4.30
C THR A 32 -8.02 -7.56 4.93
N GLU A 33 -9.05 -6.98 5.54
CA GLU A 33 -10.23 -7.70 6.04
C GLU A 33 -11.00 -8.36 4.88
N ALA A 34 -11.22 -7.63 3.78
CA ALA A 34 -11.89 -8.21 2.60
C ALA A 34 -11.09 -9.37 1.98
N ALA A 35 -9.76 -9.29 2.00
CA ALA A 35 -8.89 -10.37 1.55
C ALA A 35 -8.96 -11.59 2.49
N LEU A 36 -9.00 -11.36 3.80
CA LEU A 36 -9.18 -12.39 4.82
C LEU A 36 -10.54 -13.10 4.68
N ASP A 37 -11.63 -12.34 4.57
CA ASP A 37 -12.97 -12.86 4.30
C ASP A 37 -13.01 -13.71 3.03
N LYS A 38 -12.37 -13.24 1.96
CA LYS A 38 -12.31 -13.94 0.68
C LYS A 38 -11.47 -15.21 0.78
N TYR A 39 -10.41 -15.21 1.60
CA TYR A 39 -9.62 -16.39 1.91
C TYR A 39 -10.46 -17.42 2.67
N GLU A 40 -11.09 -17.02 3.78
CA GLU A 40 -11.83 -17.94 4.65
C GLU A 40 -13.04 -18.57 3.94
N LYS A 41 -13.71 -17.81 3.05
CA LYS A 41 -14.78 -18.34 2.19
C LYS A 41 -14.30 -19.42 1.20
N ARG A 42 -13.03 -19.38 0.77
CA ARG A 42 -12.46 -20.31 -0.23
C ARG A 42 -11.75 -21.50 0.40
N HIS A 43 -11.12 -21.29 1.55
CA HIS A 43 -10.18 -22.25 2.15
C HIS A 43 -10.60 -22.73 3.55
N GLY A 44 -11.66 -22.16 4.12
CA GLY A 44 -12.07 -22.40 5.51
C GLY A 44 -11.47 -21.38 6.47
N SER A 45 -11.98 -21.35 7.71
CA SER A 45 -11.53 -20.42 8.74
C SER A 45 -10.06 -20.66 9.10
N LEU A 46 -9.31 -19.57 9.27
CA LEU A 46 -7.94 -19.64 9.78
C LEU A 46 -7.97 -19.91 11.28
N ASN A 47 -7.25 -20.96 11.69
CA ASN A 47 -7.03 -21.31 13.09
C ASN A 47 -5.52 -21.38 13.38
N PRO A 48 -5.12 -21.46 14.67
CA PRO A 48 -3.71 -21.49 15.04
C PRO A 48 -2.91 -22.60 14.36
N ASP A 49 -3.45 -23.82 14.30
CA ASP A 49 -2.78 -24.98 13.68
C ASP A 49 -2.43 -24.75 12.20
N VAL A 50 -3.34 -24.11 11.45
CA VAL A 50 -3.12 -23.77 10.04
C VAL A 50 -2.00 -22.73 9.90
N ILE A 51 -1.99 -21.71 10.76
CA ILE A 51 -0.97 -20.66 10.68
C ILE A 51 0.40 -21.19 11.08
N ASP A 52 0.48 -21.95 12.17
CA ASP A 52 1.72 -22.58 12.64
C ASP A 52 2.36 -23.47 11.58
N GLN A 53 1.56 -24.11 10.72
CA GLN A 53 2.08 -25.01 9.68
C GLN A 53 2.25 -24.35 8.30
N GLN A 54 1.51 -23.28 8.03
CA GLN A 54 1.34 -22.76 6.66
C GLN A 54 1.37 -21.23 6.55
N ALA A 55 1.90 -20.49 7.53
CA ALA A 55 1.91 -19.03 7.53
C ALA A 55 2.48 -18.43 6.23
N ASP A 56 3.51 -19.04 5.64
CA ASP A 56 4.07 -18.60 4.36
C ASP A 56 3.03 -18.64 3.22
N GLN A 57 2.31 -19.77 3.05
CA GLN A 57 1.30 -19.91 1.99
C GLN A 57 0.07 -19.06 2.27
N VAL A 58 -0.35 -18.96 3.53
CA VAL A 58 -1.49 -18.13 3.93
C VAL A 58 -1.19 -16.66 3.62
N LEU A 59 -0.03 -16.15 4.06
CA LEU A 59 0.36 -14.76 3.82
C LEU A 59 0.48 -14.44 2.34
N GLU A 60 1.14 -15.31 1.57
CA GLU A 60 1.25 -15.15 0.11
C GLU A 60 -0.14 -15.04 -0.52
N ARG A 61 -1.06 -15.94 -0.16
CA ARG A 61 -2.40 -15.94 -0.73
C ARG A 61 -3.23 -14.72 -0.32
N LEU A 62 -3.12 -14.27 0.92
CA LEU A 62 -3.80 -13.08 1.40
C LEU A 62 -3.35 -11.83 0.62
N LEU A 63 -2.05 -11.69 0.41
CA LEU A 63 -1.48 -10.60 -0.39
C LEU A 63 -1.94 -10.64 -1.86
N GLU A 64 -2.05 -11.83 -2.46
CA GLU A 64 -2.59 -11.99 -3.81
C GLU A 64 -4.05 -11.54 -3.89
N LEU A 65 -4.87 -11.97 -2.93
CA LEU A 65 -6.29 -11.61 -2.87
C LEU A 65 -6.51 -10.12 -2.64
N GLU A 66 -5.72 -9.49 -1.77
CA GLU A 66 -5.75 -8.04 -1.58
C GLU A 66 -5.35 -7.32 -2.87
N GLN A 67 -4.30 -7.78 -3.55
CA GLN A 67 -3.86 -7.19 -4.81
C GLN A 67 -4.92 -7.31 -5.92
N GLU A 68 -5.64 -8.43 -6.00
CA GLU A 68 -6.80 -8.58 -6.89
C GLU A 68 -7.87 -7.51 -6.59
N ILE A 69 -8.32 -7.41 -5.33
CA ILE A 69 -9.36 -6.47 -4.90
C ILE A 69 -8.92 -5.03 -5.16
N TYR A 70 -7.67 -4.70 -4.83
CA TYR A 70 -7.15 -3.36 -5.07
C TYR A 70 -7.11 -3.03 -6.56
N THR A 71 -6.63 -3.94 -7.41
CA THR A 71 -6.50 -3.67 -8.85
C THR A 71 -7.84 -3.35 -9.48
N GLU A 72 -8.91 -4.04 -9.07
CA GLU A 72 -10.28 -3.75 -9.53
C GLU A 72 -10.74 -2.35 -9.10
N ARG A 73 -10.48 -1.96 -7.85
CA ARG A 73 -10.88 -0.64 -7.32
C ARG A 73 -10.03 0.49 -7.86
N GLU A 74 -8.73 0.26 -8.04
CA GLU A 74 -7.79 1.23 -8.60
C GLU A 74 -8.20 1.68 -10.00
N GLN A 75 -8.72 0.76 -10.82
CA GLN A 75 -9.22 1.09 -12.16
C GLN A 75 -10.33 2.14 -12.09
N ARG A 76 -11.28 2.00 -11.16
CA ARG A 76 -12.42 2.93 -10.97
C ARG A 76 -12.03 4.29 -10.40
N VAL A 77 -10.83 4.41 -9.85
CA VAL A 77 -10.31 5.64 -9.27
C VAL A 77 -9.48 6.39 -10.30
N TYR A 78 -8.42 5.75 -10.81
CA TYR A 78 -7.43 6.46 -11.61
C TYR A 78 -7.72 6.40 -13.10
N ARG A 79 -8.20 5.27 -13.63
CA ARG A 79 -8.50 5.17 -15.08
C ARG A 79 -9.78 5.92 -15.45
N GLU A 80 -10.71 6.02 -14.51
CA GLU A 80 -11.98 6.71 -14.67
C GLU A 80 -11.96 8.15 -14.11
N ALA A 81 -10.84 8.62 -13.55
CA ALA A 81 -10.76 9.94 -12.91
C ALA A 81 -11.27 11.07 -13.82
N LEU A 82 -10.75 11.15 -15.04
CA LEU A 82 -11.15 12.18 -16.01
C LEU A 82 -12.60 12.03 -16.47
N VAL A 83 -13.11 10.80 -16.58
CA VAL A 83 -14.53 10.54 -16.89
C VAL A 83 -15.42 11.08 -15.77
N VAL A 84 -15.00 10.89 -14.53
CA VAL A 84 -15.75 11.32 -13.34
C VAL A 84 -15.70 12.83 -13.22
N PHE A 85 -14.57 13.44 -13.55
CA PHE A 85 -14.44 14.89 -13.64
C PHE A 85 -15.45 15.46 -14.64
N LEU A 86 -15.52 14.89 -15.85
CA LEU A 86 -16.47 15.30 -16.87
C LEU A 86 -17.92 15.25 -16.34
N GLN A 87 -18.32 14.10 -15.80
CA GLN A 87 -19.69 13.86 -15.36
C GLN A 87 -20.11 14.69 -14.13
N GLN A 88 -19.19 14.97 -13.21
CA GLN A 88 -19.54 15.55 -11.90
C GLN A 88 -19.18 17.03 -11.80
N LYS A 89 -18.08 17.46 -12.42
CA LYS A 89 -17.51 18.79 -12.22
C LYS A 89 -17.52 19.64 -13.49
N TYR A 90 -17.38 19.05 -14.68
CA TYR A 90 -17.41 19.78 -15.96
C TYR A 90 -18.86 20.10 -16.38
N ASP A 91 -19.69 19.08 -16.61
CA ASP A 91 -21.07 19.27 -17.10
C ASP A 91 -21.92 20.10 -16.11
N THR A 92 -21.81 19.79 -14.81
CA THR A 92 -22.48 20.55 -13.74
C THR A 92 -21.95 21.98 -13.62
N GLY A 93 -20.65 22.18 -13.86
CA GLY A 93 -19.99 23.49 -13.86
C GLY A 93 -20.46 24.36 -15.02
N GLN A 94 -20.56 23.79 -16.23
CA GLN A 94 -21.07 24.47 -17.43
C GLN A 94 -22.54 24.90 -17.26
N ILE A 95 -23.40 24.02 -16.73
CA ILE A 95 -24.81 24.35 -16.46
C ILE A 95 -24.93 25.52 -15.46
N SER A 96 -24.09 25.50 -14.41
CA SER A 96 -24.05 26.56 -13.39
C SER A 96 -23.55 27.89 -14.00
N LEU A 97 -22.51 27.87 -14.83
CA LEU A 97 -21.99 29.06 -15.50
C LEU A 97 -22.98 29.67 -16.51
N GLN A 98 -23.73 28.85 -17.26
CA GLN A 98 -24.75 29.32 -18.19
C GLN A 98 -25.95 29.98 -17.46
N SER A 99 -26.33 29.45 -16.31
CA SER A 99 -27.41 30.02 -15.49
C SER A 99 -27.02 31.32 -14.77
N PHE A 100 -25.72 31.57 -14.54
CA PHE A 100 -25.21 32.87 -14.06
C PHE A 100 -24.91 33.89 -15.17
N LYS A 101 -24.48 33.46 -16.37
CA LYS A 101 -24.31 34.38 -17.52
C LYS A 101 -25.61 35.08 -17.94
N THR A 102 -26.76 34.48 -17.63
CA THR A 102 -28.09 35.06 -17.87
C THR A 102 -28.59 35.98 -16.75
N GLY A 103 -27.87 36.09 -15.64
CA GLY A 103 -28.21 37.01 -14.55
C GLY A 103 -27.04 37.29 -13.62
N SER A 104 -26.53 38.54 -13.68
CA SER A 104 -25.68 39.25 -12.70
C SER A 104 -24.26 39.57 -13.17
N THR A 105 -24.00 40.88 -13.27
CA THR A 105 -22.68 41.51 -13.27
C THR A 105 -22.01 41.33 -11.90
N GLY A 106 -21.20 40.29 -11.74
CA GLY A 106 -20.39 40.07 -10.55
C GLY A 106 -19.37 38.95 -10.82
N GLY A 107 -18.13 39.32 -11.14
CA GLY A 107 -17.07 38.37 -11.44
C GLY A 107 -16.71 37.53 -10.20
N GLY A 108 -16.93 36.23 -10.29
CA GLY A 108 -16.50 35.26 -9.30
C GLY A 108 -16.36 33.89 -9.95
N HIS A 109 -15.14 33.52 -10.32
CA HIS A 109 -14.78 32.16 -10.72
C HIS A 109 -15.01 31.23 -9.52
N PHE A 110 -16.10 30.48 -9.52
CA PHE A 110 -16.35 29.40 -8.55
C PHE A 110 -16.32 28.07 -9.27
N THR A 111 -15.11 27.64 -9.59
CA THR A 111 -14.83 26.32 -10.14
C THR A 111 -13.71 25.78 -9.27
N GLU A 112 -13.94 24.69 -8.54
CA GLU A 112 -12.92 24.12 -7.63
C GLU A 112 -11.63 23.71 -8.38
N TYR A 113 -11.74 23.51 -9.70
CA TYR A 113 -10.69 23.01 -10.59
C TYR A 113 -10.64 23.83 -11.89
N PRO A 114 -10.30 25.14 -11.84
CA PRO A 114 -10.38 26.03 -12.99
C PRO A 114 -9.49 25.57 -14.16
N ARG A 115 -8.29 25.04 -13.90
CA ARG A 115 -7.39 24.62 -14.97
C ARG A 115 -7.81 23.35 -15.65
N LEU A 116 -8.36 22.39 -14.91
CA LEU A 116 -8.98 21.23 -15.54
C LEU A 116 -10.19 21.64 -16.38
N GLN A 117 -10.99 22.61 -15.95
CA GLN A 117 -12.12 23.09 -16.75
C GLN A 117 -11.66 23.82 -18.02
N ASP A 118 -10.67 24.70 -17.91
CA ASP A 118 -10.05 25.36 -19.06
C ASP A 118 -9.54 24.31 -20.07
N LEU A 119 -8.82 23.29 -19.58
CA LEU A 119 -8.35 22.17 -20.40
C LEU A 119 -9.51 21.49 -21.13
N PHE A 120 -10.54 21.02 -20.43
CA PHE A 120 -11.65 20.31 -21.07
C PHE A 120 -12.45 21.17 -22.04
N THR A 121 -12.53 22.48 -21.79
CA THR A 121 -13.14 23.44 -22.73
C THR A 121 -12.33 23.51 -24.03
N GLU A 122 -10.99 23.61 -23.92
CA GLU A 122 -10.11 23.62 -25.09
C GLU A 122 -10.19 22.30 -25.87
N LEU A 123 -10.30 21.15 -25.19
CA LEU A 123 -10.47 19.86 -25.84
C LEU A 123 -11.81 19.76 -26.61
N GLU A 124 -12.89 20.28 -26.03
CA GLU A 124 -14.21 20.34 -26.67
C GLU A 124 -14.17 21.24 -27.91
N GLU A 125 -13.56 22.43 -27.81
CA GLU A 125 -13.40 23.36 -28.93
C GLU A 125 -12.61 22.75 -30.10
N ILE A 126 -11.51 22.04 -29.82
CA ILE A 126 -10.73 21.35 -30.86
C ILE A 126 -11.57 20.27 -31.53
N TYR A 127 -12.28 19.45 -30.73
CA TYR A 127 -13.12 18.36 -31.25
C TYR A 127 -14.30 18.87 -32.10
N GLU A 128 -14.92 19.99 -31.73
CA GLU A 128 -16.03 20.59 -32.48
C GLU A 128 -15.58 21.33 -33.75
N SER A 129 -14.39 21.91 -33.73
CA SER A 129 -13.88 22.74 -34.84
C SER A 129 -13.08 21.98 -35.89
N THR A 130 -12.70 20.73 -35.60
CA THR A 130 -11.85 19.90 -36.48
C THR A 130 -12.67 18.75 -37.06
N ASP A 131 -12.85 18.76 -38.38
CA ASP A 131 -13.62 17.72 -39.08
C ASP A 131 -12.89 16.37 -39.17
N ASP A 132 -11.55 16.37 -39.11
CA ASP A 132 -10.72 15.16 -39.19
C ASP A 132 -10.37 14.62 -37.80
N PHE A 133 -10.66 13.33 -37.60
CA PHE A 133 -10.44 12.65 -36.32
C PHE A 133 -8.95 12.54 -35.96
N GLU A 134 -8.07 12.27 -36.92
CA GLU A 134 -6.64 12.10 -36.66
C GLU A 134 -6.00 13.46 -36.32
N GLU A 135 -6.40 14.52 -37.03
CA GLU A 135 -5.99 15.90 -36.77
C GLU A 135 -6.43 16.35 -35.36
N ALA A 136 -7.71 16.18 -35.02
CA ALA A 136 -8.23 16.54 -33.70
C ALA A 136 -7.47 15.83 -32.55
N PHE A 137 -7.25 14.52 -32.66
CA PHE A 137 -6.57 13.76 -31.61
C PHE A 137 -5.05 14.00 -31.57
N THR A 138 -4.44 14.44 -32.68
CA THR A 138 -3.04 14.88 -32.70
C THR A 138 -2.84 16.13 -31.84
N GLU A 139 -3.84 17.02 -31.78
CA GLU A 139 -3.82 18.21 -30.92
C GLU A 139 -4.26 17.92 -29.48
N ILE A 140 -5.29 17.09 -29.29
CA ILE A 140 -5.86 16.75 -27.97
C ILE A 140 -4.90 15.96 -27.09
N LEU A 141 -4.23 14.93 -27.63
CA LEU A 141 -3.43 14.00 -26.80
C LEU A 141 -2.26 14.68 -26.05
N PRO A 142 -1.49 15.60 -26.67
CA PRO A 142 -0.49 16.40 -25.96
C PRO A 142 -1.06 17.25 -24.82
N LEU A 143 -2.24 17.86 -25.01
CA LEU A 143 -2.90 18.70 -24.00
C LEU A 143 -3.37 17.88 -22.79
N LEU A 144 -3.81 16.63 -23.02
CA LEU A 144 -4.22 15.71 -21.96
C LEU A 144 -3.04 15.14 -21.15
N TYR A 145 -1.83 15.14 -21.70
CA TYR A 145 -0.68 14.46 -21.10
C TYR A 145 -0.40 14.88 -19.65
N PRO A 146 -0.37 16.19 -19.28
CA PRO A 146 -0.15 16.61 -17.91
C PRO A 146 -1.15 16.02 -16.90
N ALA A 147 -2.43 15.96 -17.28
CA ALA A 147 -3.47 15.38 -16.44
C ALA A 147 -3.27 13.86 -16.28
N MET A 148 -2.97 13.16 -17.37
CA MET A 148 -2.70 11.72 -17.34
C MET A 148 -1.43 11.37 -16.53
N ASP A 149 -0.38 12.18 -16.66
CA ASP A 149 0.86 12.01 -15.90
C ASP A 149 0.62 12.21 -14.40
N ALA A 150 -0.11 13.28 -14.04
CA ALA A 150 -0.47 13.55 -12.64
C ALA A 150 -1.26 12.40 -12.02
N ILE A 151 -2.23 11.83 -12.75
CA ILE A 151 -2.99 10.65 -12.34
C ILE A 151 -2.08 9.44 -12.15
N SER A 152 -1.19 9.18 -13.12
CA SER A 152 -0.23 8.07 -13.08
C SER A 152 0.71 8.14 -11.88
N VAL A 153 1.26 9.33 -11.60
CA VAL A 153 2.14 9.57 -10.45
C VAL A 153 1.39 9.32 -9.14
N SER A 154 0.16 9.82 -9.02
CA SER A 154 -0.69 9.61 -7.84
C SER A 154 -1.01 8.13 -7.61
N ALA A 155 -1.33 7.38 -8.68
CA ALA A 155 -1.55 5.94 -8.62
C ALA A 155 -0.29 5.20 -8.14
N GLN A 156 0.90 5.54 -8.66
CA GLN A 156 2.16 4.94 -8.24
C GLN A 156 2.47 5.21 -6.76
N GLN A 157 2.23 6.43 -6.28
CA GLN A 157 2.44 6.78 -4.87
C GLN A 157 1.45 6.02 -3.96
N SER A 158 0.18 5.93 -4.35
CA SER A 158 -0.85 5.16 -3.65
C SER A 158 -0.48 3.68 -3.52
N ARG A 159 -0.04 3.04 -4.62
CA ARG A 159 0.46 1.66 -4.61
C ARG A 159 1.61 1.47 -3.62
N ARG A 160 2.58 2.39 -3.61
CA ARG A 160 3.75 2.33 -2.71
C ARG A 160 3.35 2.43 -1.23
N LYS A 161 2.45 3.38 -0.90
CA LYS A 161 1.94 3.56 0.46
C LYS A 161 1.20 2.32 0.94
N ARG A 162 0.29 1.80 0.12
CA ARG A 162 -0.51 0.59 0.44
C ARG A 162 0.35 -0.63 0.62
N ALA A 163 1.31 -0.89 -0.28
CA ALA A 163 2.14 -2.09 -0.16
C ALA A 163 2.82 -2.18 1.22
N GLY A 164 3.27 -1.05 1.76
CA GLY A 164 3.83 -0.97 3.11
C GLY A 164 2.84 -1.32 4.22
N SER A 165 1.64 -0.74 4.20
CA SER A 165 0.62 -1.02 5.23
C SER A 165 0.01 -2.42 5.10
N SER A 166 -0.18 -2.91 3.88
CA SER A 166 -0.69 -4.24 3.54
C SER A 166 0.10 -5.37 4.23
N LEU A 167 1.43 -5.38 4.10
CA LEU A 167 2.25 -6.41 4.73
C LEU A 167 2.10 -6.41 6.26
N ARG A 168 2.09 -5.22 6.87
CA ARG A 168 1.90 -5.07 8.31
C ARG A 168 0.54 -5.62 8.74
N SER A 169 -0.54 -5.12 8.13
CA SER A 169 -1.90 -5.51 8.49
C SER A 169 -2.13 -7.02 8.32
N HIS A 170 -1.58 -7.64 7.27
CA HIS A 170 -1.69 -9.09 7.13
C HIS A 170 -0.90 -9.87 8.18
N VAL A 171 0.29 -9.40 8.58
CA VAL A 171 1.04 -10.06 9.66
C VAL A 171 0.35 -9.89 11.01
N GLU A 172 -0.20 -8.70 11.31
CA GLU A 172 -1.02 -8.46 12.51
C GLU A 172 -2.26 -9.38 12.54
N ASN A 173 -2.98 -9.51 11.42
CA ASN A 173 -4.10 -10.45 11.31
C ASN A 173 -3.68 -11.90 11.55
N LEU A 174 -2.47 -12.30 11.10
CA LEU A 174 -1.96 -13.64 11.35
C LEU A 174 -1.57 -13.85 12.82
N LEU A 175 -1.05 -12.83 13.52
CA LEU A 175 -0.83 -12.88 14.97
C LEU A 175 -2.14 -13.16 15.70
N GLU A 176 -3.19 -12.38 15.40
CA GLU A 176 -4.51 -12.57 16.00
C GLU A 176 -5.08 -13.96 15.74
N LYS A 177 -5.05 -14.42 14.48
CA LYS A 177 -5.58 -15.73 14.10
C LYS A 177 -4.74 -16.90 14.63
N ALA A 178 -3.47 -16.66 14.97
CA ALA A 178 -2.60 -17.63 15.65
C ALA A 178 -2.82 -17.68 17.17
N GLY A 179 -3.75 -16.88 17.72
CA GLY A 179 -4.09 -16.87 19.14
C GLY A 179 -3.28 -15.88 19.97
N TYR A 180 -2.64 -14.88 19.33
CA TYR A 180 -1.98 -13.78 20.02
C TYR A 180 -2.88 -12.55 20.05
N THR A 181 -3.02 -11.93 21.22
CA THR A 181 -3.62 -10.59 21.35
C THR A 181 -2.51 -9.55 21.39
N ILE A 182 -2.67 -8.45 20.65
CA ILE A 182 -1.79 -7.28 20.73
C ILE A 182 -2.32 -6.37 21.85
N GLU A 183 -1.75 -6.44 23.05
CA GLU A 183 -2.21 -5.64 24.19
C GLU A 183 -1.78 -4.18 24.08
N SER A 184 -0.58 -3.94 23.54
CA SER A 184 -0.10 -2.60 23.26
C SER A 184 0.79 -2.57 22.03
N LEU A 185 0.79 -1.41 21.38
CA LEU A 185 1.58 -1.11 20.20
C LEU A 185 2.20 0.27 20.35
N GLN A 186 3.53 0.34 20.30
CA GLN A 186 4.29 1.59 20.35
C GLN A 186 5.11 1.75 19.08
N ASN A 187 5.04 2.94 18.47
CA ASN A 187 5.94 3.29 17.37
C ASN A 187 7.36 3.38 17.91
N ALA A 188 8.26 2.59 17.34
CA ALA A 188 9.66 2.55 17.73
C ALA A 188 10.54 2.69 16.48
N GLY A 189 11.02 3.90 16.21
CA GLY A 189 11.78 4.20 15.00
C GLY A 189 10.99 3.89 13.72
N ASN A 190 11.44 2.89 12.96
CA ASN A 190 10.82 2.45 11.70
C ASN A 190 10.01 1.14 11.83
N GLY A 191 9.80 0.68 13.06
CA GLY A 191 8.99 -0.49 13.38
C GLY A 191 8.07 -0.22 14.56
N TYR A 192 7.60 -1.31 15.15
CA TYR A 192 6.63 -1.30 16.22
C TYR A 192 7.06 -2.27 17.31
N LEU A 193 7.01 -1.79 18.55
CA LEU A 193 7.13 -2.63 19.73
C LEU A 193 5.73 -3.12 20.10
N TYR A 194 5.52 -4.43 19.99
CA TYR A 194 4.29 -5.11 20.35
C TYR A 194 4.44 -5.74 21.74
N GLN A 195 3.43 -5.60 22.57
CA GLN A 195 3.22 -6.50 23.71
C GLN A 195 2.24 -7.59 23.25
N LEU A 196 2.75 -8.81 23.05
CA LEU A 196 1.95 -9.95 22.60
C LEU A 196 1.54 -10.79 23.79
N TYR A 197 0.25 -11.08 23.91
CA TYR A 197 -0.32 -11.98 24.92
C TYR A 197 -0.86 -13.24 24.24
N ARG A 198 -0.51 -14.43 24.72
CA ARG A 198 -1.03 -15.70 24.19
C ARG A 198 -2.11 -16.24 25.13
N GLU A 199 -3.36 -16.24 24.67
CA GLU A 199 -4.53 -16.61 25.50
C GLU A 199 -4.42 -18.03 26.08
N GLU A 200 -3.91 -18.97 25.28
CA GLU A 200 -3.80 -20.38 25.64
C GLU A 200 -2.85 -20.63 26.83
N THR A 201 -1.76 -19.85 26.91
CA THR A 201 -0.74 -20.03 27.96
C THR A 201 -0.83 -18.96 29.05
N GLY A 202 -1.54 -17.86 28.81
CA GLY A 202 -1.63 -16.71 29.70
C GLY A 202 -0.33 -15.93 29.85
N GLN A 203 0.59 -16.09 28.90
CA GLN A 203 1.92 -15.48 28.92
C GLN A 203 1.98 -14.30 27.97
N GLU A 204 2.86 -13.34 28.30
CA GLU A 204 3.10 -12.16 27.50
C GLU A 204 4.59 -12.03 27.16
N ALA A 205 4.91 -11.47 25.98
CA ALA A 205 6.27 -11.11 25.64
C ALA A 205 6.32 -9.87 24.74
N PRO A 206 7.30 -8.97 24.97
CA PRO A 206 7.56 -7.87 24.06
C PRO A 206 8.25 -8.38 22.79
N VAL A 207 7.89 -7.84 21.64
CA VAL A 207 8.56 -8.12 20.37
C VAL A 207 8.64 -6.87 19.51
N TYR A 208 9.81 -6.64 18.91
CA TYR A 208 9.94 -5.57 17.92
C TYR A 208 9.84 -6.12 16.50
N ILE A 209 8.97 -5.51 15.69
CA ILE A 209 8.83 -5.86 14.27
C ILE A 209 8.91 -4.60 13.41
N SER A 210 9.88 -4.57 12.50
CA SER A 210 9.92 -3.64 11.37
C SER A 210 9.36 -4.30 10.11
N TYR A 211 8.58 -3.56 9.32
CA TYR A 211 7.92 -4.05 8.12
C TYR A 211 8.49 -3.40 6.86
N LEU A 212 9.06 -4.20 5.97
CA LEU A 212 9.67 -3.72 4.74
C LEU A 212 9.25 -4.59 3.56
N THR A 213 8.38 -4.11 2.67
CA THR A 213 8.05 -4.84 1.43
C THR A 213 9.26 -5.19 0.58
N THR A 214 10.26 -4.29 0.57
CA THR A 214 11.55 -4.50 -0.10
C THR A 214 12.69 -4.00 0.78
N LEU A 215 13.78 -4.76 0.90
CA LEU A 215 14.89 -4.38 1.78
C LEU A 215 15.75 -3.21 1.27
N ARG A 216 15.95 -3.04 -0.05
CA ARG A 216 16.81 -2.00 -0.70
C ARG A 216 17.93 -1.50 0.25
N ASP A 217 18.04 -0.20 0.52
CA ASP A 217 18.87 0.37 1.60
C ASP A 217 18.04 0.78 2.82
N ARG A 218 16.71 0.64 2.73
CA ARG A 218 15.76 1.06 3.78
C ARG A 218 15.87 0.22 5.05
N PHE A 219 16.37 -1.01 4.95
CA PHE A 219 16.59 -1.85 6.13
C PHE A 219 17.52 -1.19 7.16
N ARG A 220 18.52 -0.41 6.74
CA ARG A 220 19.42 0.32 7.64
C ARG A 220 18.69 1.32 8.55
N GLN A 221 17.58 1.88 8.06
CA GLN A 221 16.73 2.77 8.85
C GLN A 221 16.03 1.98 9.98
N SER A 222 15.77 0.69 9.78
CA SER A 222 15.21 -0.19 10.83
C SER A 222 16.24 -0.60 11.88
N LEU A 223 17.53 -0.52 11.55
CA LEU A 223 18.64 -0.86 12.46
C LEU A 223 19.01 0.29 13.40
N THR A 224 18.47 1.50 13.18
CA THR A 224 18.79 2.65 14.03
C THR A 224 17.96 2.56 15.32
N ASP A 225 18.59 2.20 16.43
CA ASP A 225 18.04 1.91 17.78
C ASP A 225 17.32 3.06 18.50
N GLY A 226 16.65 3.97 17.79
CA GLY A 226 16.19 5.25 18.35
C GLY A 226 15.14 5.19 19.47
N SER A 227 14.71 4.01 19.94
CA SER A 227 13.64 3.90 20.95
C SER A 227 13.55 2.57 21.72
N ILE A 228 14.31 1.53 21.36
CA ILE A 228 14.30 0.24 22.07
C ILE A 228 15.53 0.22 22.97
N ASN A 229 15.35 0.58 24.23
CA ASN A 229 16.45 0.66 25.22
C ASN A 229 16.74 -0.69 25.88
N ASP A 230 16.04 -1.74 25.49
CA ASP A 230 16.12 -3.07 26.10
C ASP A 230 16.78 -4.05 25.11
N ASP A 231 17.94 -4.56 25.50
CA ASP A 231 18.73 -5.52 24.71
C ASP A 231 18.08 -6.90 24.67
N ASP A 232 17.15 -7.20 25.60
CA ASP A 232 16.50 -8.51 25.71
C ASP A 232 15.25 -8.63 24.83
N VAL A 233 14.78 -7.54 24.21
CA VAL A 233 13.60 -7.57 23.31
C VAL A 233 13.99 -8.19 21.96
N PRO A 234 13.38 -9.33 21.56
CA PRO A 234 13.62 -9.94 20.26
C PRO A 234 13.24 -9.00 19.11
N ARG A 235 14.14 -8.85 18.13
CA ARG A 235 14.01 -7.88 17.04
C ARG A 235 13.89 -8.56 15.68
N PHE A 236 12.81 -8.28 14.97
CA PHE A 236 12.51 -8.85 13.66
C PHE A 236 12.43 -7.78 12.57
N ILE A 237 12.98 -8.08 11.39
CA ILE A 237 12.67 -7.37 10.15
C ILE A 237 11.85 -8.32 9.29
N VAL A 238 10.59 -7.98 9.07
CA VAL A 238 9.68 -8.76 8.24
C VAL A 238 9.63 -8.17 6.84
N THR A 239 9.84 -9.02 5.82
CA THR A 239 9.89 -8.56 4.43
C THR A 239 9.06 -9.36 3.44
N GLY A 240 8.45 -8.63 2.50
CA GLY A 240 7.82 -9.19 1.31
C GLY A 240 8.78 -9.45 0.15
N ALA A 241 10.08 -9.19 0.34
CA ALA A 241 11.06 -9.29 -0.74
C ALA A 241 11.16 -10.73 -1.29
N GLY A 242 11.24 -10.85 -2.61
CA GLY A 242 11.28 -12.15 -3.29
C GLY A 242 9.90 -12.76 -3.55
N ASN A 243 8.82 -12.16 -3.07
CA ASN A 243 7.47 -12.41 -3.55
C ASN A 243 7.18 -11.54 -4.79
N SER A 244 6.56 -12.12 -5.81
CA SER A 244 6.21 -11.44 -7.08
C SER A 244 5.24 -10.29 -6.93
N ILE A 245 4.49 -10.22 -5.81
CA ILE A 245 3.55 -9.14 -5.50
C ILE A 245 4.30 -7.83 -5.24
N PHE A 246 5.45 -7.90 -4.56
CA PHE A 246 6.23 -6.73 -4.16
C PHE A 246 7.44 -6.46 -5.05
N THR A 247 7.91 -7.48 -5.79
CA THR A 247 9.12 -7.38 -6.60
C THR A 247 8.87 -7.91 -8.01
N SER A 248 9.18 -7.09 -9.03
CA SER A 248 9.07 -7.48 -10.45
C SER A 248 10.07 -8.56 -10.85
N SER A 249 11.06 -8.87 -10.01
CA SER A 249 12.05 -9.93 -10.21
C SER A 249 11.94 -10.98 -9.12
N ARG A 250 11.87 -12.27 -9.50
CA ARG A 250 11.98 -13.41 -8.57
C ARG A 250 13.32 -13.47 -7.81
N ARG A 251 14.34 -12.73 -8.25
CA ARG A 251 15.57 -12.54 -7.48
C ARG A 251 15.26 -11.59 -6.34
N SER A 252 15.28 -12.11 -5.12
CA SER A 252 15.08 -11.29 -3.93
C SER A 252 16.24 -10.28 -3.83
N ASN A 253 15.95 -9.05 -3.43
CA ASN A 253 16.99 -8.04 -3.12
C ASN A 253 17.58 -8.25 -1.71
N VAL A 254 17.58 -9.51 -1.25
CA VAL A 254 18.11 -9.96 0.04
C VAL A 254 19.48 -10.60 -0.24
N THR A 255 20.53 -9.79 -0.20
CA THR A 255 21.90 -10.26 -0.43
C THR A 255 22.55 -10.75 0.87
N ASP A 256 23.61 -11.55 0.75
CA ASP A 256 24.33 -12.06 1.92
C ASP A 256 24.85 -10.96 2.83
N GLN A 257 25.38 -9.90 2.22
CA GLN A 257 25.87 -8.71 2.93
C GLN A 257 24.78 -8.07 3.80
N LYS A 258 23.56 -7.93 3.28
CA LYS A 258 22.44 -7.36 4.05
C LYS A 258 22.05 -8.25 5.20
N VAL A 259 22.00 -9.56 4.98
CA VAL A 259 21.68 -10.53 6.05
C VAL A 259 22.72 -10.46 7.16
N THR A 260 24.01 -10.37 6.83
CA THR A 260 25.07 -10.20 7.83
C THR A 260 24.95 -8.88 8.57
N GLU A 261 24.69 -7.78 7.86
CA GLU A 261 24.50 -6.46 8.48
C GLU A 261 23.31 -6.47 9.46
N ILE A 262 22.17 -7.04 9.07
CA ILE A 262 20.99 -7.20 9.92
C ILE A 262 21.31 -8.03 11.16
N ALA A 263 21.99 -9.17 10.98
CA ALA A 263 22.34 -10.07 12.08
C ALA A 263 23.32 -9.45 13.07
N ASN A 264 24.29 -8.66 12.60
CA ASN A 264 25.28 -8.00 13.44
C ASN A 264 24.66 -6.96 14.37
N GLU A 265 23.52 -6.38 13.98
CA GLU A 265 22.74 -5.43 14.79
C GLU A 265 21.69 -6.14 15.67
N GLY A 266 21.76 -7.48 15.81
CA GLY A 266 20.87 -8.26 16.68
C GLY A 266 19.48 -8.53 16.10
N PHE A 267 19.26 -8.26 14.81
CA PHE A 267 17.98 -8.52 14.15
C PHE A 267 17.91 -9.90 13.50
N THR A 268 16.72 -10.50 13.53
CA THR A 268 16.38 -11.66 12.72
C THR A 268 15.56 -11.23 11.51
N LEU A 269 15.95 -11.68 10.31
CA LEU A 269 15.24 -11.39 9.07
C LEU A 269 14.17 -12.47 8.82
N VAL A 270 12.92 -12.05 8.64
CA VAL A 270 11.78 -12.92 8.28
C VAL A 270 11.44 -12.74 6.81
N VAL A 271 11.55 -13.81 6.03
CA VAL A 271 11.30 -13.84 4.57
C VAL A 271 10.30 -14.94 4.22
N PHE A 272 9.80 -14.96 2.99
CA PHE A 272 9.09 -16.14 2.50
C PHE A 272 10.00 -17.38 2.46
N ASN A 273 9.47 -18.56 2.77
CA ASN A 273 10.21 -19.82 2.81
C ASN A 273 10.96 -20.09 1.49
N ALA A 274 10.36 -19.77 0.34
CA ALA A 274 11.03 -19.88 -0.96
C ALA A 274 12.31 -19.03 -1.05
N VAL A 275 12.36 -17.85 -0.42
CA VAL A 275 13.56 -17.01 -0.37
C VAL A 275 14.60 -17.61 0.57
N LYS A 276 14.17 -18.07 1.75
CA LYS A 276 15.05 -18.76 2.70
C LYS A 276 15.72 -19.96 2.03
N GLN A 277 14.94 -20.91 1.51
CA GLN A 277 15.47 -22.16 0.96
C GLN A 277 16.38 -21.95 -0.26
N ASN A 278 16.01 -21.03 -1.15
CA ASN A 278 16.75 -20.84 -2.40
C ASN A 278 18.00 -19.95 -2.25
N GLN A 279 18.09 -19.10 -1.23
CA GLN A 279 19.15 -18.08 -1.13
C GLN A 279 19.89 -18.08 0.21
N HIS A 280 19.26 -18.51 1.31
CA HIS A 280 19.79 -18.34 2.68
C HIS A 280 19.55 -19.57 3.58
N SER A 281 19.51 -20.78 3.03
CA SER A 281 19.07 -22.00 3.74
C SER A 281 19.92 -22.37 4.97
N GLY A 282 21.19 -21.97 5.00
CA GLY A 282 22.11 -22.22 6.10
C GLY A 282 22.27 -21.07 7.10
N LYS A 283 21.47 -20.00 7.02
CA LYS A 283 21.62 -18.83 7.88
C LYS A 283 20.59 -18.80 8.98
N GLU A 284 21.04 -18.94 10.23
CA GLU A 284 20.17 -18.95 11.41
C GLU A 284 19.46 -17.60 11.65
N SER A 285 20.08 -16.50 11.23
CA SER A 285 19.51 -15.15 11.29
C SER A 285 18.44 -14.88 10.21
N VAL A 286 18.11 -15.88 9.38
CA VAL A 286 17.04 -15.80 8.38
C VAL A 286 16.03 -16.91 8.63
N ILE A 287 14.78 -16.52 8.91
CA ILE A 287 13.68 -17.45 9.16
C ILE A 287 12.54 -17.23 8.17
N SER A 288 11.71 -18.26 7.97
CA SER A 288 10.47 -18.12 7.22
C SER A 288 9.34 -17.57 8.10
N TYR A 289 8.23 -17.14 7.49
CA TYR A 289 7.03 -16.78 8.24
C TYR A 289 6.52 -17.98 9.05
N THR A 290 6.48 -19.17 8.46
CA THR A 290 6.10 -20.40 9.17
C THR A 290 7.00 -20.64 10.38
N GLU A 291 8.31 -20.47 10.26
CA GLU A 291 9.21 -20.63 11.42
C GLU A 291 9.02 -19.55 12.50
N LEU A 292 8.63 -18.33 12.10
CA LEU A 292 8.28 -17.26 13.04
C LEU A 292 7.10 -17.70 13.93
N PHE A 293 6.01 -18.15 13.32
CA PHE A 293 4.80 -18.56 14.03
C PHE A 293 4.95 -19.90 14.76
N GLN A 294 5.55 -20.90 14.11
CA GLN A 294 5.69 -22.24 14.66
C GLN A 294 6.67 -22.34 15.83
N ASN A 295 7.79 -21.60 15.75
CA ASN A 295 8.93 -21.82 16.64
C ASN A 295 9.31 -20.57 17.42
N ARG A 296 9.54 -19.44 16.72
CA ARG A 296 10.12 -18.26 17.37
C ARG A 296 9.16 -17.60 18.34
N LEU A 297 7.97 -17.17 17.91
CA LEU A 297 7.00 -16.51 18.79
C LEU A 297 6.61 -17.41 20.00
N PRO A 298 6.32 -18.71 19.83
CA PRO A 298 6.05 -19.58 20.96
C PRO A 298 7.21 -19.75 21.93
N SER A 299 8.46 -19.71 21.46
CA SER A 299 9.64 -19.84 22.34
C SER A 299 9.80 -18.64 23.26
N LEU A 300 9.44 -17.43 22.81
CA LEU A 300 9.48 -16.22 23.62
C LEU A 300 8.53 -16.26 24.81
N MET A 301 7.43 -17.00 24.67
CA MET A 301 6.44 -17.14 25.73
C MET A 301 6.85 -18.16 26.78
N LYS A 302 7.75 -19.10 26.48
CA LYS A 302 8.10 -20.22 27.37
C LYS A 302 9.17 -19.89 28.41
N ASP A 303 9.89 -18.77 28.23
CA ASP A 303 11.12 -18.45 28.97
C ASP A 303 10.96 -17.32 30.01
N GLN A 304 9.74 -17.06 30.51
CA GLN A 304 9.50 -16.19 31.67
C GLN A 304 9.00 -16.95 32.89
#